data_AF-A0A2T3BFB6-F1
#
_entry.id   AF-A0A2T3BFB6-F1
#
_cell.length_a   1.000
_cell.length_b   1.000
_cell.length_c   1.000
_cell.angle_alpha   90.00
_cell.angle_beta   90.00
_cell.angle_gamma   90.00
#
_symmetry.space_group_name_H-M   'P 1'
#
loop_
_entity.id
_entity.type
_entity.pdbx_description
1 polymer ?
#
loop_
_entity_poly.entity_id
_entity_poly.type
_entity_poly.pdbx_seq_one_letter_code
_entity_poly.pdbx_strand_id
1 'polypeptide(L)'
;MDHVKWFKKTVAANQSDTQKSDEAAYSHLLQSSDDDSTFENEKGIVEQAQTAKARRLNRFFVLFSKSVLIIFALWGVFNIGRYSVRAIWPKKPVSCSCGGTTVVEAKARGCIFTPLAIAWLPPQCLDMELADEFDQIGPEGGWPYYADLNGTIPLTREEVGAIADIPGGVFYTTQEWHIMHCMYTWRKHYRSKFTGVTIEQRSNGLKHIHHC
;
A
#
# COMPACT_ATOMS: atom_id res chain seq x y z
N MET A 1 -25.22 37.65 11.41
CA MET A 1 -24.56 37.29 10.13
C MET A 1 -25.51 36.40 9.34
N ASP A 2 -26.55 37.06 8.82
CA ASP A 2 -26.91 37.04 7.41
C ASP A 2 -27.32 35.69 6.78
N HIS A 3 -28.61 35.38 6.97
CA HIS A 3 -29.41 34.97 5.83
C HIS A 3 -29.39 36.09 4.76
N VAL A 4 -29.42 35.73 3.47
CA VAL A 4 -30.49 36.15 2.53
C VAL A 4 -30.25 35.53 1.14
N LYS A 5 -31.35 35.14 0.50
CA LYS A 5 -31.41 34.59 -0.86
C LYS A 5 -31.29 35.70 -1.91
N TRP A 6 -30.63 35.42 -3.03
CA TRP A 6 -30.76 36.19 -4.27
C TRP A 6 -30.83 35.24 -5.47
N PHE A 7 -31.56 35.51 -6.56
CA PHE A 7 -32.84 36.21 -6.77
C PHE A 7 -33.31 35.77 -8.18
N LYS A 8 -34.60 35.52 -8.41
CA LYS A 8 -35.10 35.31 -9.80
C LYS A 8 -35.22 36.67 -10.52
N LYS A 9 -34.95 36.73 -11.82
CA LYS A 9 -35.64 37.68 -12.71
C LYS A 9 -35.86 37.11 -14.12
N THR A 10 -36.93 37.57 -14.75
CA THR A 10 -37.57 37.06 -15.97
C THR A 10 -37.45 38.02 -17.15
N VAL A 11 -37.46 37.45 -18.36
CA VAL A 11 -38.18 37.86 -19.59
C VAL A 11 -38.26 39.35 -19.96
N ALA A 12 -37.70 39.68 -21.14
CA ALA A 12 -38.31 40.45 -22.24
C ALA A 12 -37.40 40.23 -23.47
N ALA A 13 -37.84 39.71 -24.62
CA ALA A 13 -38.77 40.29 -25.60
C ALA A 13 -38.22 41.58 -26.24
N ASN A 14 -37.95 41.55 -27.54
CA ASN A 14 -38.14 42.72 -28.40
C ASN A 14 -38.51 42.32 -29.84
N GLN A 15 -39.20 43.23 -30.53
CA GLN A 15 -40.04 42.98 -31.70
C GLN A 15 -40.01 44.21 -32.64
N SER A 16 -39.98 43.99 -33.96
CA SER A 16 -40.40 44.88 -35.06
C SER A 16 -40.11 44.16 -36.40
N ASP A 17 -41.08 43.99 -37.31
CA ASP A 17 -41.63 44.95 -38.30
C ASP A 17 -40.59 45.38 -39.36
N THR A 18 -40.81 45.41 -40.67
CA THR A 18 -41.97 45.73 -41.55
C THR A 18 -41.82 44.97 -42.90
N GLN A 19 -42.82 44.52 -43.69
CA GLN A 19 -44.02 45.09 -44.36
C GLN A 19 -43.80 45.49 -45.85
N LYS A 20 -44.46 44.78 -46.80
CA LYS A 20 -44.74 45.15 -48.23
C LYS A 20 -43.50 45.44 -49.13
N SER A 21 -43.52 45.56 -50.47
CA SER A 21 -44.49 45.49 -51.59
C SER A 21 -43.70 45.50 -52.92
N ASP A 22 -44.14 45.08 -54.11
CA ASP A 22 -45.23 44.22 -54.65
C ASP A 22 -44.91 44.01 -56.19
N GLU A 23 -45.75 43.29 -56.96
CA GLU A 23 -45.96 43.43 -58.44
C GLU A 23 -45.16 42.63 -59.53
N ALA A 24 -45.96 42.07 -60.45
CA ALA A 24 -45.80 41.77 -61.90
C ALA A 24 -44.76 40.78 -62.50
N ALA A 25 -45.33 39.80 -63.20
CA ALA A 25 -44.75 38.92 -64.21
C ALA A 25 -44.31 39.62 -65.51
N TYR A 26 -43.32 39.06 -66.23
CA TYR A 26 -43.59 38.23 -67.42
C TYR A 26 -42.37 37.37 -67.85
N SER A 27 -42.60 36.46 -68.79
CA SER A 27 -41.82 35.22 -69.02
C SER A 27 -40.90 35.21 -70.27
N HIS A 28 -40.25 34.03 -70.47
CA HIS A 28 -39.37 33.62 -71.59
C HIS A 28 -37.90 34.09 -71.43
N LEU A 29 -36.88 33.24 -71.63
CA LEU A 29 -36.74 32.20 -72.67
C LEU A 29 -36.36 30.79 -72.17
N LEU A 30 -36.31 29.85 -73.12
CA LEU A 30 -36.29 28.39 -72.97
C LEU A 30 -34.93 27.76 -72.60
N GLN A 31 -35.03 26.48 -72.16
CA GLN A 31 -34.12 25.36 -72.48
C GLN A 31 -33.07 24.89 -71.44
N SER A 32 -33.51 24.14 -70.41
CA SER A 32 -33.00 22.79 -70.05
C SER A 32 -33.71 22.30 -68.78
N SER A 33 -34.69 21.42 -68.90
CA SER A 33 -35.49 20.90 -67.77
C SER A 33 -35.10 19.49 -67.33
N ASP A 34 -34.14 18.86 -68.02
CA ASP A 34 -33.85 17.43 -67.87
C ASP A 34 -32.59 17.16 -67.00
N ASP A 35 -31.79 18.19 -66.72
CA ASP A 35 -30.60 18.14 -65.86
C ASP A 35 -30.88 18.50 -64.37
N ASP A 36 -31.92 19.28 -64.08
CA ASP A 36 -32.17 19.78 -62.72
C ASP A 36 -32.69 18.67 -61.79
N SER A 37 -33.71 17.93 -62.25
CA SER A 37 -34.30 16.82 -61.49
C SER A 37 -33.34 15.63 -61.30
N THR A 38 -32.41 15.42 -62.24
CA THR A 38 -31.35 14.42 -62.13
C THR A 38 -30.26 14.87 -61.16
N PHE A 39 -29.85 16.15 -61.20
CA PHE A 39 -28.86 16.71 -60.27
C PHE A 39 -29.36 16.83 -58.83
N GLU A 40 -30.63 17.19 -58.59
CA GLU A 40 -31.23 17.17 -57.25
C GLU A 40 -31.33 15.74 -56.70
N ASN A 41 -31.70 14.76 -57.53
CA ASN A 41 -31.73 13.36 -57.15
C ASN A 41 -30.33 12.81 -56.85
N GLU A 42 -29.32 13.14 -57.67
CA GLU A 42 -27.93 12.74 -57.43
C GLU A 42 -27.36 13.37 -56.15
N LYS A 43 -27.62 14.66 -55.90
CA LYS A 43 -27.33 15.30 -54.61
C LYS A 43 -28.01 14.60 -53.45
N GLY A 44 -29.31 14.30 -53.55
CA GLY A 44 -30.06 13.58 -52.53
C GLY A 44 -29.48 12.21 -52.21
N ILE A 45 -29.09 11.44 -53.23
CA ILE A 45 -28.43 10.14 -53.10
C ILE A 45 -27.04 10.29 -52.44
N VAL A 46 -26.25 11.28 -52.85
CA VAL A 46 -24.92 11.56 -52.27
C VAL A 46 -25.03 12.00 -50.81
N GLU A 47 -25.97 12.88 -50.47
CA GLU A 47 -26.20 13.37 -49.11
C GLU A 47 -26.75 12.27 -48.19
N GLN A 48 -27.67 11.42 -48.69
CA GLN A 48 -28.12 10.22 -47.98
C GLN A 48 -26.97 9.21 -47.78
N ALA A 49 -26.10 9.01 -48.78
CA ALA A 49 -24.94 8.14 -48.66
C ALA A 49 -23.90 8.69 -47.67
N GLN A 50 -23.65 10.00 -47.67
CA GLN A 50 -22.73 10.67 -46.74
C GLN A 50 -23.25 10.63 -45.30
N THR A 51 -24.53 10.95 -45.07
CA THR A 51 -25.15 10.85 -43.74
C THR A 51 -25.22 9.40 -43.25
N ALA A 52 -25.51 8.43 -44.11
CA ALA A 52 -25.43 7.00 -43.76
C ALA A 52 -24.00 6.56 -43.39
N LYS A 53 -22.98 7.02 -44.13
CA LYS A 53 -21.56 6.75 -43.85
C LYS A 53 -21.11 7.38 -42.54
N ALA A 54 -21.47 8.64 -42.28
CA ALA A 54 -21.23 9.32 -41.01
C ALA A 54 -21.92 8.61 -39.83
N ARG A 55 -23.18 8.16 -40.01
CA ARG A 55 -23.92 7.39 -38.99
C ARG A 55 -23.30 6.02 -38.72
N ARG A 56 -22.71 5.38 -39.74
CA ARG A 56 -21.93 4.12 -39.59
C ARG A 56 -20.63 4.36 -38.81
N LEU A 57 -19.90 5.43 -39.15
CA LEU A 57 -18.65 5.79 -38.48
C LEU A 57 -18.89 6.18 -37.00
N ASN A 58 -19.92 6.97 -36.72
CA ASN A 58 -20.31 7.34 -35.36
C ASN A 58 -20.74 6.09 -34.54
N ARG A 59 -21.50 5.16 -35.14
CA ARG A 59 -21.76 3.85 -34.49
C ARG A 59 -20.49 3.09 -34.17
N PHE A 60 -19.49 3.08 -35.06
CA PHE A 60 -18.20 2.44 -34.79
C PHE A 60 -17.47 3.11 -33.63
N PHE A 61 -17.37 4.44 -33.60
CA PHE A 61 -16.76 5.19 -32.49
C PHE A 61 -17.49 4.97 -31.16
N VAL A 62 -18.82 4.90 -31.15
CA VAL A 62 -19.63 4.61 -29.94
C VAL A 62 -19.47 3.16 -29.46
N LEU A 63 -19.32 2.20 -30.36
CA LEU A 63 -19.03 0.81 -29.99
C LEU A 63 -17.60 0.68 -29.46
N PHE A 64 -16.63 1.29 -30.13
CA PHE A 64 -15.22 1.31 -29.71
C PHE A 64 -15.04 1.97 -28.33
N SER A 65 -15.65 3.13 -28.08
CA SER A 65 -15.56 3.80 -26.78
C SER A 65 -16.19 2.97 -25.65
N LYS A 66 -17.31 2.29 -25.90
CA LYS A 66 -17.90 1.32 -24.96
C LYS A 66 -16.97 0.14 -24.70
N SER A 67 -16.36 -0.45 -25.72
CA SER A 67 -15.38 -1.54 -25.55
C SER A 67 -14.18 -1.10 -24.71
N VAL A 68 -13.63 0.10 -24.96
CA VAL A 68 -12.51 0.65 -24.18
C VAL A 68 -12.90 0.86 -22.71
N LEU A 69 -14.08 1.42 -22.43
CA LEU A 69 -14.58 1.59 -21.06
C LEU A 69 -14.77 0.25 -20.33
N ILE A 70 -15.30 -0.77 -21.01
CA ILE A 70 -15.45 -2.13 -20.44
C ILE A 70 -14.07 -2.73 -20.13
N ILE A 71 -13.09 -2.59 -21.03
CA ILE A 71 -11.72 -3.11 -20.82
C ILE A 71 -11.08 -2.43 -19.59
N PHE A 72 -11.17 -1.10 -19.47
CA PHE A 72 -10.65 -0.40 -18.29
C PHE A 72 -11.37 -0.77 -16.99
N ALA A 73 -12.69 -0.96 -17.03
CA ALA A 73 -13.46 -1.41 -15.87
C ALA A 73 -13.03 -2.82 -15.41
N LEU A 74 -12.89 -3.77 -16.35
CA LEU A 74 -12.40 -5.12 -16.06
C LEU A 74 -10.96 -5.11 -15.55
N TRP A 75 -10.09 -4.27 -16.11
CA TRP A 75 -8.69 -4.12 -15.66
C TRP A 75 -8.59 -3.48 -14.27
N GLY A 76 -9.48 -2.53 -13.95
CA GLY A 76 -9.62 -1.95 -12.62
C GLY A 76 -10.10 -2.98 -11.60
N VAL A 77 -11.17 -3.73 -11.91
CA VAL A 77 -11.67 -4.82 -11.05
C VAL A 77 -10.61 -5.91 -10.85
N PHE A 78 -9.85 -6.26 -11.88
CA PHE A 78 -8.74 -7.21 -11.77
C PHE A 78 -7.61 -6.70 -10.86
N ASN A 79 -7.20 -5.43 -10.99
CA ASN A 79 -6.20 -4.84 -10.10
C ASN A 79 -6.69 -4.76 -8.66
N ILE A 80 -7.92 -4.28 -8.42
CA ILE A 80 -8.53 -4.23 -7.09
C ILE A 80 -8.61 -5.64 -6.50
N GLY A 81 -9.10 -6.62 -7.25
CA GLY A 81 -9.15 -8.01 -6.83
C GLY A 81 -7.78 -8.57 -6.46
N ARG A 82 -6.73 -8.29 -7.25
CA ARG A 82 -5.35 -8.70 -6.91
C ARG A 82 -4.80 -8.00 -5.67
N TYR A 83 -5.04 -6.70 -5.52
CA TYR A 83 -4.62 -5.95 -4.32
C TYR A 83 -5.33 -6.46 -3.07
N SER A 84 -6.65 -6.62 -3.11
CA SER A 84 -7.46 -7.15 -2.02
C SER A 84 -7.04 -8.58 -1.66
N VAL A 85 -6.89 -9.49 -2.63
CA VAL A 85 -6.40 -10.86 -2.37
C VAL A 85 -5.02 -10.84 -1.72
N ARG A 86 -4.12 -9.93 -2.12
CA ARG A 86 -2.76 -9.82 -1.55
C ARG A 86 -2.73 -9.16 -0.18
N ALA A 87 -3.70 -8.31 0.15
CA ALA A 87 -3.88 -7.71 1.47
C ALA A 87 -4.59 -8.65 2.46
N ILE A 88 -5.51 -9.49 1.96
CA ILE A 88 -6.28 -10.46 2.76
C ILE A 88 -5.53 -11.79 2.92
N TRP A 89 -4.55 -12.08 2.05
CA TRP A 89 -3.72 -13.28 2.19
C TRP A 89 -2.97 -13.26 3.53
N PRO A 90 -3.18 -14.27 4.40
CA PRO A 90 -2.46 -14.34 5.66
C PRO A 90 -0.98 -14.55 5.39
N LYS A 91 -0.19 -13.49 5.63
CA LYS A 91 1.26 -13.61 5.78
C LYS A 91 1.49 -14.67 6.86
N LYS A 92 2.19 -15.76 6.54
CA LYS A 92 2.60 -16.74 7.56
C LYS A 92 3.31 -15.96 8.68
N PRO A 93 2.93 -16.13 9.96
CA PRO A 93 3.59 -15.41 11.04
C PRO A 93 5.08 -15.75 11.01
N VAL A 94 5.93 -14.72 11.07
CA VAL A 94 7.37 -14.89 11.08
C VAL A 94 7.73 -15.57 12.40
N SER A 95 8.24 -16.80 12.30
CA SER A 95 8.70 -17.53 13.48
C SER A 95 9.99 -16.93 14.00
N CYS A 96 9.99 -16.53 15.27
CA CYS A 96 11.21 -16.24 16.03
C CYS A 96 11.75 -17.47 16.79
N SER A 97 11.14 -18.66 16.58
CA SER A 97 11.74 -19.90 17.06
C SER A 97 12.85 -20.33 16.11
N CYS A 98 14.02 -20.63 16.66
CA CYS A 98 15.09 -21.33 15.95
C CYS A 98 14.73 -22.81 15.64
N GLY A 99 13.70 -23.35 16.32
CA GLY A 99 13.12 -24.67 16.06
C GLY A 99 14.00 -25.86 16.42
N GLY A 100 15.14 -25.64 17.08
CA GLY A 100 15.99 -26.70 17.63
C GLY A 100 15.83 -26.83 19.14
N THR A 101 16.28 -27.95 19.70
CA THR A 101 16.26 -28.21 21.15
C THR A 101 17.60 -27.92 21.83
N THR A 102 18.66 -27.65 21.07
CA THR A 102 20.00 -27.38 21.60
C THR A 102 20.66 -26.15 20.97
N VAL A 103 21.65 -25.59 21.66
CA VAL A 103 22.50 -24.49 21.18
C VAL A 103 23.29 -24.89 19.93
N VAL A 104 23.71 -26.16 19.84
CA VAL A 104 24.40 -26.70 18.65
C VAL A 104 23.47 -26.67 17.43
N GLU A 105 22.23 -27.15 17.58
CA GLU A 105 21.23 -27.04 16.51
C GLU A 105 20.89 -25.59 16.16
N ALA A 106 20.85 -24.69 17.16
CA ALA A 106 20.54 -23.30 16.93
C ALA A 106 21.63 -22.60 16.09
N LYS A 107 22.90 -22.83 16.43
CA LYS A 107 24.06 -22.38 15.64
C LYS A 107 24.05 -22.97 14.23
N ALA A 108 23.76 -24.27 14.08
CA ALA A 108 23.68 -24.95 12.78
C ALA A 108 22.57 -24.39 11.86
N ARG A 109 21.56 -23.72 12.42
CA ARG A 109 20.46 -23.06 11.69
C ARG A 109 20.68 -21.57 11.47
N GLY A 110 21.86 -21.03 11.82
CA GLY A 110 22.20 -19.62 11.64
C GLY A 110 21.51 -18.68 12.64
N CYS A 111 21.03 -19.19 13.77
CA CYS A 111 20.52 -18.36 14.85
C CYS A 111 21.68 -17.78 15.65
N ILE A 112 21.49 -16.57 16.18
CA ILE A 112 22.50 -15.79 16.89
C ILE A 112 21.98 -15.55 18.31
N PHE A 113 22.88 -15.66 19.29
CA PHE A 113 22.62 -15.25 20.66
C PHE A 113 23.00 -13.79 20.86
N THR A 114 22.07 -13.00 21.38
CA THR A 114 22.35 -11.65 21.88
C THR A 114 21.87 -11.53 23.33
N PRO A 115 22.66 -10.90 24.22
CA PRO A 115 22.22 -10.64 25.59
C PRO A 115 20.94 -9.82 25.68
N LEU A 116 20.71 -8.89 24.75
CA LEU A 116 19.46 -8.14 24.68
C LEU A 116 18.23 -9.06 24.52
N ALA A 117 18.32 -10.13 23.71
CA ALA A 117 17.24 -11.09 23.52
C ALA A 117 17.21 -12.20 24.59
N ILE A 118 18.35 -12.46 25.25
CA ILE A 118 18.57 -13.58 26.18
C ILE A 118 18.14 -14.93 25.56
N ALA A 119 18.31 -15.08 24.24
CA ALA A 119 17.79 -16.19 23.46
C ALA A 119 18.55 -16.36 22.14
N TRP A 120 18.56 -17.60 21.64
CA TRP A 120 19.01 -17.91 20.27
C TRP A 120 17.86 -17.62 19.29
N LEU A 121 17.97 -16.52 18.56
CA LEU A 121 16.95 -16.07 17.62
C LEU A 121 17.46 -16.10 16.17
N PRO A 122 16.59 -16.35 15.19
CA PRO A 122 16.94 -16.20 13.79
C PRO A 122 17.06 -14.71 13.41
N PRO A 123 17.86 -14.32 12.39
CA PRO A 123 18.22 -12.93 12.12
C PRO A 123 17.04 -11.97 11.97
N GLN A 124 15.91 -12.40 11.41
CA GLN A 124 14.71 -11.55 11.23
C GLN A 124 14.00 -11.15 12.54
N CYS A 125 14.43 -11.69 13.69
CA CYS A 125 13.95 -11.32 15.02
C CYS A 125 15.01 -10.62 15.88
N LEU A 126 16.16 -10.28 15.28
CA LEU A 126 17.25 -9.57 15.91
C LEU A 126 17.39 -8.18 15.30
N ASP A 127 17.35 -7.16 16.17
CA ASP A 127 17.73 -5.81 15.82
C ASP A 127 19.23 -5.68 16.16
N MET A 128 20.09 -6.10 15.23
CA MET A 128 21.53 -6.23 15.50
C MET A 128 22.18 -4.90 15.85
N GLU A 129 21.82 -3.81 15.17
CA GLU A 129 22.28 -2.45 15.51
C GLU A 129 22.00 -2.11 16.98
N LEU A 130 20.78 -2.40 17.46
CA LEU A 130 20.37 -2.15 18.83
C LEU A 130 20.98 -3.14 19.84
N ALA A 131 21.26 -4.37 19.42
CA ALA A 131 21.92 -5.37 20.25
C ALA A 131 23.42 -5.07 20.43
N ASP A 132 24.10 -4.66 19.37
CA ASP A 132 25.50 -4.26 19.39
C ASP A 132 25.67 -2.96 20.20
N GLU A 133 24.74 -2.01 20.08
CA GLU A 133 24.66 -0.82 20.96
C GLU A 133 24.45 -1.23 22.43
N PHE A 134 23.52 -2.15 22.69
CA PHE A 134 23.28 -2.66 24.05
C PHE A 134 24.53 -3.28 24.66
N ASP A 135 25.26 -4.09 23.90
CA ASP A 135 26.47 -4.75 24.39
C ASP A 135 27.61 -3.74 24.70
N GLN A 136 27.74 -2.67 23.92
CA GLN A 136 28.78 -1.65 24.07
C GLN A 136 28.56 -0.67 25.25
N ILE A 137 27.32 -0.44 25.67
CA ILE A 137 27.02 0.47 26.80
C ILE A 137 27.27 -0.15 28.18
N GLY A 138 27.61 -1.44 28.25
CA GLY A 138 28.00 -2.08 29.51
C GLY A 138 29.33 -1.53 30.05
N PRO A 139 29.59 -1.65 31.36
CA PRO A 139 30.85 -1.21 31.97
C PRO A 139 32.06 -1.85 31.29
N GLU A 140 33.11 -1.06 31.04
CA GLU A 140 34.32 -1.51 30.31
C GLU A 140 34.07 -2.01 28.87
N GLY A 141 32.89 -1.71 28.29
CA GLY A 141 32.51 -2.09 26.93
C GLY A 141 31.83 -3.47 26.83
N GLY A 142 31.34 -4.00 27.95
CA GLY A 142 30.60 -5.25 27.99
C GLY A 142 29.77 -5.38 29.27
N TRP A 143 28.89 -6.38 29.31
CA TRP A 143 28.08 -6.64 30.49
C TRP A 143 28.63 -7.82 31.30
N PRO A 144 28.76 -7.71 32.62
CA PRO A 144 29.23 -8.82 33.45
C PRO A 144 28.11 -9.83 33.72
N TYR A 145 28.45 -11.11 33.58
CA TYR A 145 27.57 -12.24 33.86
C TYR A 145 28.25 -13.21 34.82
N TYR A 146 27.46 -13.91 35.64
CA TYR A 146 27.97 -14.79 36.69
C TYR A 146 27.12 -16.06 36.83
N ALA A 147 27.75 -17.16 37.22
CA ALA A 147 27.06 -18.41 37.53
C ALA A 147 26.44 -18.44 38.93
N ASP A 148 26.86 -17.52 39.82
CA ASP A 148 26.48 -17.45 41.22
C ASP A 148 25.97 -16.06 41.63
N LEU A 149 25.13 -16.03 42.68
CA LEU A 149 24.55 -14.79 43.21
C LEU A 149 25.59 -13.85 43.84
N ASN A 150 26.74 -14.36 44.30
CA ASN A 150 27.79 -13.54 44.90
C ASN A 150 28.65 -12.81 43.84
N GLY A 151 28.46 -13.10 42.55
CA GLY A 151 29.23 -12.49 41.46
C GLY A 151 30.69 -12.93 41.43
N THR A 152 30.98 -14.17 41.82
CA THR A 152 32.37 -14.67 41.98
C THR A 152 32.85 -15.57 40.84
N ILE A 153 31.94 -16.17 40.10
CA ILE A 153 32.21 -17.09 38.97
C ILE A 153 31.75 -16.38 37.69
N PRO A 154 32.63 -15.63 37.00
CA PRO A 154 32.27 -14.90 35.79
C PRO A 154 31.93 -15.84 34.62
N LEU A 155 31.07 -15.38 33.73
CA LEU A 155 30.65 -16.07 32.51
C LEU A 155 30.88 -15.18 31.28
N THR A 156 31.37 -15.78 30.21
CA THR A 156 31.42 -15.18 28.86
C THR A 156 30.04 -15.13 28.20
N ARG A 157 29.88 -14.30 27.15
CA ARG A 157 28.67 -14.24 26.32
C ARG A 157 28.28 -15.63 25.80
N GLU A 158 29.29 -16.40 25.37
CA GLU A 158 29.15 -17.73 24.80
C GLU A 158 28.64 -18.74 25.84
N GLU A 159 29.13 -18.66 27.09
CA GLU A 159 28.67 -19.49 28.20
C GLU A 159 27.25 -19.12 28.62
N VAL A 160 26.90 -17.83 28.70
CA VAL A 160 25.50 -17.40 28.95
C VAL A 160 24.58 -17.92 27.85
N GLY A 161 25.02 -17.88 26.59
CA GLY A 161 24.31 -18.51 25.47
C GLY A 161 24.19 -20.03 25.60
N ALA A 162 25.17 -20.70 26.21
CA ALA A 162 25.19 -22.15 26.44
C ALA A 162 24.24 -22.60 27.57
N ILE A 163 23.88 -21.72 28.51
CA ILE A 163 22.91 -22.01 29.58
C ILE A 163 21.54 -22.46 29.02
N ALA A 164 21.21 -22.11 27.77
CA ALA A 164 20.01 -22.60 27.10
C ALA A 164 19.94 -24.14 26.94
N ASP A 165 21.07 -24.85 26.97
CA ASP A 165 21.11 -26.33 26.99
C ASP A 165 20.88 -26.92 28.39
N ILE A 166 20.89 -26.09 29.45
CA ILE A 166 20.75 -26.52 30.85
C ILE A 166 19.28 -26.34 31.30
N PRO A 167 18.54 -27.41 31.62
CA PRO A 167 17.16 -27.29 32.08
C PRO A 167 17.06 -26.48 33.39
N GLY A 168 16.36 -25.34 33.33
CA GLY A 168 16.26 -24.43 34.47
C GLY A 168 17.54 -23.63 34.77
N GLY A 169 18.49 -23.61 33.85
CA GLY A 169 19.72 -22.83 33.97
C GLY A 169 19.45 -21.32 34.09
N VAL A 170 20.23 -20.66 34.95
CA VAL A 170 20.15 -19.23 35.23
C VAL A 170 21.54 -18.62 35.24
N PHE A 171 21.62 -17.32 34.98
CA PHE A 171 22.80 -16.50 35.21
C PHE A 171 22.41 -15.28 36.06
N TYR A 172 23.40 -14.70 36.72
CA TYR A 172 23.30 -13.47 37.49
C TYR A 172 24.05 -12.35 36.78
N THR A 173 23.61 -11.10 36.98
CA THR A 173 24.18 -9.90 36.35
C THR A 173 23.78 -8.66 37.16
N THR A 174 24.18 -7.46 36.74
CA THR A 174 23.94 -6.23 37.50
C THR A 174 22.49 -5.74 37.39
N GLN A 175 22.06 -4.96 38.40
CA GLN A 175 20.79 -4.23 38.34
C GLN A 175 20.75 -3.23 37.16
N GLU A 176 21.90 -2.67 36.80
CA GLU A 176 22.06 -1.79 35.64
C GLU A 176 21.76 -2.52 34.33
N TRP A 177 22.32 -3.72 34.12
CA TRP A 177 21.98 -4.57 32.97
C TRP A 177 20.48 -4.80 32.86
N HIS A 178 19.81 -5.07 33.99
CA HIS A 178 18.37 -5.32 34.01
C HIS A 178 17.57 -4.09 33.57
N ILE A 179 17.89 -2.91 34.10
CA ILE A 179 17.24 -1.65 33.71
C ILE A 179 17.46 -1.37 32.21
N MET A 180 18.69 -1.55 31.73
CA MET A 180 19.02 -1.30 30.33
C MET A 180 18.38 -2.33 29.39
N HIS A 181 18.27 -3.60 29.79
CA HIS A 181 17.54 -4.64 29.05
C HIS A 181 16.06 -4.26 28.86
N CYS A 182 15.41 -3.77 29.92
CA CYS A 182 14.03 -3.29 29.86
C CYS A 182 13.89 -2.11 28.88
N MET A 183 14.72 -1.07 29.03
CA MET A 183 14.71 0.11 28.16
C MET A 183 15.01 -0.23 26.69
N TYR A 184 16.00 -1.08 26.42
CA TYR A 184 16.35 -1.47 25.05
C TYR A 184 15.30 -2.41 24.44
N THR A 185 14.65 -3.25 25.22
CA THR A 185 13.51 -4.05 24.73
C THR A 185 12.34 -3.15 24.31
N TRP A 186 12.06 -2.07 25.04
CA TRP A 186 11.09 -1.06 24.62
C TRP A 186 11.52 -0.31 23.35
N ARG A 187 12.83 0.02 23.21
CA ARG A 187 13.38 0.57 21.96
C ARG A 187 13.20 -0.39 20.79
N LYS A 188 13.43 -1.69 20.98
CA LYS A 188 13.21 -2.75 19.97
C LYS A 188 11.75 -2.81 19.53
N HIS A 189 10.83 -2.80 20.50
CA HIS A 189 9.37 -2.71 20.26
C HIS A 189 9.01 -1.50 19.39
N TYR A 190 9.54 -0.31 19.70
CA TYR A 190 9.31 0.88 18.88
C TYR A 190 9.94 0.77 17.48
N ARG A 191 11.20 0.33 17.39
CA ARG A 191 11.98 0.19 16.13
C ARG A 191 11.37 -0.83 15.17
N SER A 192 10.75 -1.91 15.66
CA SER A 192 10.10 -2.95 14.83
C SER A 192 9.13 -2.41 13.78
N LYS A 193 8.46 -1.28 14.07
CA LYS A 193 7.53 -0.58 13.17
C LYS A 193 8.20 -0.06 11.88
N PHE A 194 9.51 0.10 11.90
CA PHE A 194 10.31 0.70 10.83
C PHE A 194 11.37 -0.26 10.27
N THR A 195 11.98 -1.09 11.13
CA THR A 195 13.02 -2.05 10.74
C THR A 195 12.47 -3.35 10.15
N GLY A 196 11.19 -3.68 10.39
CA GLY A 196 10.60 -4.96 9.99
C GLY A 196 11.06 -6.15 10.84
N VAL A 197 11.86 -5.92 11.89
CA VAL A 197 12.24 -6.93 12.89
C VAL A 197 10.99 -7.44 13.60
N THR A 198 10.83 -8.76 13.68
CA THR A 198 9.72 -9.38 14.42
C THR A 198 10.09 -9.52 15.89
N ILE A 199 9.23 -9.09 16.82
CA ILE A 199 9.47 -9.29 18.25
C ILE A 199 9.13 -10.73 18.66
N GLU A 200 10.11 -11.39 19.27
CA GLU A 200 10.02 -12.72 19.84
C GLU A 200 8.97 -12.83 20.95
N GLN A 201 8.35 -14.01 21.08
CA GLN A 201 7.24 -14.24 22.02
C GLN A 201 7.59 -13.94 23.48
N ARG A 202 8.86 -14.09 23.89
CA ARG A 202 9.34 -13.79 25.25
C ARG A 202 9.11 -12.32 25.62
N SER A 203 9.44 -11.42 24.69
CA SER A 203 9.37 -9.96 24.87
C SER A 203 8.04 -9.38 24.35
N ASN A 204 7.32 -10.12 23.50
CA ASN A 204 6.08 -9.71 22.86
C ASN A 204 4.83 -10.03 23.71
N GLY A 205 4.70 -9.40 24.88
CA GLY A 205 3.51 -9.54 25.72
C GLY A 205 3.43 -8.56 26.88
N LEU A 206 2.21 -8.23 27.29
CA LEU A 206 1.95 -7.28 28.40
C LEU A 206 2.62 -7.70 29.71
N LYS A 207 2.76 -9.01 29.99
CA LYS A 207 3.51 -9.49 31.17
C LYS A 207 4.97 -9.04 31.18
N HIS A 208 5.61 -8.99 30.01
CA HIS A 208 6.97 -8.48 29.88
C HIS A 208 6.99 -6.96 30.09
N ILE A 209 6.08 -6.24 29.44
CA ILE A 209 5.96 -4.78 29.54
C ILE A 209 5.59 -4.29 30.96
N HIS A 210 4.90 -5.10 31.78
CA HIS A 210 4.62 -4.79 33.19
C HIS A 210 5.74 -5.20 34.16
N HIS A 211 6.68 -6.03 33.70
CA HIS A 211 7.88 -6.40 34.47
C HIS A 211 9.00 -5.39 34.24
N CYS A 212 9.13 -4.92 32.99
CA CYS A 212 10.05 -3.87 32.54
C CYS A 212 9.66 -2.47 33.00
#